data_AF-A0A951KT66-F1
#
_entry.id   AF-A0A951KT66-F1
#
_cell.length_a   1.000
_cell.length_b   1.000
_cell.length_c   1.000
_cell.angle_alpha   90.00
_cell.angle_beta   90.00
_cell.angle_gamma   90.00
#
_symmetry.space_group_name_H-M   'P 1'
#
loop_
_entity.id
_entity.type
_entity.pdbx_description
1 polymer ?
#
loop_
_entity_poly.entity_id
_entity_poly.type
_entity_poly.pdbx_seq_one_letter_code
_entity_poly.pdbx_strand_id
1 'polypeptide(L)'
;MGTTDDVIPARQERARAARRERRAHGTALTGGGTDGNEQLTTVTGGILILLLAVIGFTIPQLRQFISVHLFVGFLLFGPVALKMASTGYRFLRYYTGNLEYRRKGPPELVLRLIGPLVVLTTVVVFASGVVLLFAGPNHRDPWLMLHKVSFIAWLVFMGLHVLGHLPAVARAFGVGRRGAEQLAGAAPGTLGRWIAIVGALVAGAVL
;
A
#
# COMPACT_ATOMS: atom_id res chain seq x y z
N MET A 1 43.94 -34.82 7.48
CA MET A 1 43.97 -34.11 8.79
C MET A 1 43.73 -32.63 8.49
N GLY A 2 42.48 -32.27 8.17
CA GLY A 2 42.06 -30.90 7.83
C GLY A 2 41.58 -30.25 9.11
N THR A 3 42.33 -29.23 9.52
CA THR A 3 42.27 -28.55 10.81
C THR A 3 40.93 -27.88 11.04
N THR A 4 40.41 -28.04 12.26
CA THR A 4 39.18 -27.43 12.80
C THR A 4 39.20 -25.89 12.80
N ASP A 5 40.34 -25.29 12.43
CA ASP A 5 40.62 -23.86 12.54
C ASP A 5 40.06 -23.01 11.38
N ASP A 6 39.84 -23.58 10.20
CA ASP A 6 39.31 -22.82 9.04
C ASP A 6 37.78 -22.70 9.01
N VAL A 7 37.06 -23.52 9.79
CA VAL A 7 35.59 -23.54 9.82
C VAL A 7 35.02 -22.44 10.72
N ILE A 8 35.73 -22.08 11.80
CA ILE A 8 35.33 -21.05 12.75
C ILE A 8 35.27 -19.63 12.13
N PRO A 9 36.27 -19.15 11.36
CA PRO A 9 36.24 -17.80 10.78
C PRO A 9 35.10 -17.63 9.77
N ALA A 10 34.87 -18.62 8.89
CA ALA A 10 33.79 -18.58 7.91
C ALA A 10 32.40 -18.53 8.58
N ARG A 11 32.22 -19.20 9.72
CA ARG A 11 30.96 -19.17 10.49
C ARG A 11 30.76 -17.82 11.18
N GLN A 12 31.83 -17.21 11.69
CA GLN A 12 31.78 -15.89 12.30
C GLN A 12 31.50 -14.78 11.28
N GLU A 13 32.08 -14.84 10.08
CA GLU A 13 31.79 -13.88 9.00
C GLU A 13 30.35 -13.96 8.53
N ARG A 14 29.81 -15.17 8.33
CA ARG A 14 28.38 -15.37 8.00
C ARG A 14 27.46 -14.86 9.10
N ALA A 15 27.80 -15.06 10.37
CA ALA A 15 27.02 -14.54 11.50
C ALA A 15 27.09 -13.00 11.59
N ARG A 16 28.24 -12.40 11.26
CA ARG A 16 28.43 -10.94 11.19
C ARG A 16 27.67 -10.33 10.02
N ALA A 17 27.67 -10.98 8.86
CA ALA A 17 26.90 -10.59 7.69
C ALA A 17 25.39 -10.66 7.97
N ALA A 18 24.91 -11.76 8.55
CA ALA A 18 23.50 -11.90 8.95
C ALA A 18 23.09 -10.88 10.03
N ARG A 19 23.98 -10.54 10.97
CA ARG A 19 23.73 -9.45 11.94
C ARG A 19 23.72 -8.07 11.28
N ARG A 20 24.58 -7.81 10.28
CA ARG A 20 24.57 -6.57 9.50
C ARG A 20 23.30 -6.46 8.66
N GLU A 21 22.85 -7.52 8.02
CA GLU A 21 21.58 -7.56 7.29
C GLU A 21 20.38 -7.34 8.20
N ARG A 22 20.33 -8.00 9.37
CA ARG A 22 19.27 -7.79 10.36
C ARG A 22 19.28 -6.37 10.92
N ARG A 23 20.46 -5.78 11.17
CA ARG A 23 20.59 -4.38 11.58
C ARG A 23 20.15 -3.43 10.47
N ALA A 24 20.53 -3.68 9.22
CA ALA A 24 20.11 -2.90 8.06
C ALA A 24 18.59 -2.94 7.85
N HIS A 25 17.96 -4.11 8.01
CA HIS A 25 16.50 -4.26 8.01
C HIS A 25 15.85 -3.54 9.21
N GLY A 26 16.45 -3.60 10.39
CA GLY A 26 15.98 -2.88 11.58
C GLY A 26 16.07 -1.36 11.44
N THR A 27 17.14 -0.83 10.82
CA THR A 27 17.27 0.59 10.49
C THR A 27 16.39 1.02 9.31
N ALA A 28 15.95 0.11 8.44
CA ALA A 28 14.99 0.45 7.38
C ALA A 28 13.57 0.67 7.96
N LEU A 29 13.20 -0.10 8.98
CA LEU A 29 11.89 0.01 9.65
C LEU A 29 11.74 1.27 10.52
N THR A 30 12.84 1.90 10.93
CA THR A 30 12.85 3.13 11.76
C THR A 30 13.69 4.27 11.15
N GLY A 31 14.22 4.07 9.94
CA GLY A 31 15.08 5.01 9.23
C GLY A 31 14.27 6.18 8.71
N GLY A 32 14.22 7.26 9.47
CA GLY A 32 13.64 8.52 9.01
C GLY A 32 14.27 8.98 7.69
N GLY A 33 13.50 9.69 6.87
CA GLY A 33 13.95 10.19 5.57
C GLY A 33 13.06 9.71 4.42
N THR A 34 13.59 9.84 3.19
CA THR A 34 12.83 9.55 1.96
C THR A 34 12.54 8.06 1.77
N ASP A 35 13.49 7.18 2.12
CA ASP A 35 13.37 5.73 1.95
C ASP A 35 12.39 5.09 2.93
N GLY A 36 12.43 5.48 4.21
CA GLY A 36 11.47 5.02 5.21
C GLY A 36 10.03 5.43 4.85
N ASN A 37 9.84 6.67 4.36
CA ASN A 37 8.54 7.12 3.87
C ASN A 37 8.05 6.30 2.67
N GLU A 38 8.95 5.96 1.74
CA GLU A 38 8.62 5.14 0.57
C GLU A 38 8.25 3.70 0.95
N GLN A 39 9.00 3.09 1.86
CA GLN A 39 8.69 1.75 2.39
C GLN A 39 7.34 1.74 3.11
N LEU A 40 7.09 2.71 4.00
CA LEU A 40 5.82 2.86 4.71
C LEU A 40 4.66 3.04 3.74
N THR A 41 4.83 3.90 2.72
CA THR A 41 3.84 4.17 1.67
C THR A 41 3.53 2.91 0.86
N THR A 42 4.55 2.08 0.60
CA THR A 42 4.45 0.84 -0.18
C THR A 42 3.74 -0.25 0.61
N VAL A 43 4.18 -0.52 1.84
CA VAL A 43 3.57 -1.52 2.72
C VAL A 43 2.11 -1.17 3.00
N THR A 44 1.83 0.09 3.34
CA THR A 44 0.46 0.57 3.56
C THR A 44 -0.38 0.42 2.29
N GLY A 45 0.19 0.69 1.12
CA GLY A 45 -0.49 0.48 -0.17
C GLY A 45 -0.89 -0.98 -0.41
N GLY A 46 0.01 -1.93 -0.11
CA GLY A 46 -0.28 -3.37 -0.22
C GLY A 46 -1.40 -3.82 0.73
N ILE A 47 -1.36 -3.36 1.98
CA ILE A 47 -2.42 -3.62 2.98
C ILE A 47 -3.76 -3.06 2.49
N LEU A 48 -3.76 -1.82 1.96
CA LEU A 48 -4.96 -1.20 1.42
C LEU A 48 -5.54 -1.99 0.24
N ILE A 49 -4.73 -2.47 -0.69
CA ILE A 49 -5.22 -3.29 -1.81
C ILE A 49 -5.95 -4.54 -1.29
N LEU A 50 -5.36 -5.24 -0.30
CA LEU A 50 -5.99 -6.43 0.29
C LEU A 50 -7.32 -6.09 0.98
N LEU A 51 -7.33 -5.07 1.84
CA LEU A 51 -8.55 -4.67 2.55
C LEU A 51 -9.64 -4.15 1.60
N LEU A 52 -9.26 -3.42 0.55
CA LEU A 52 -10.16 -2.95 -0.49
C LEU A 52 -10.74 -4.11 -1.32
N ALA A 53 -9.97 -5.17 -1.57
CA ALA A 53 -10.49 -6.38 -2.19
C ALA A 53 -11.55 -7.06 -1.30
N VAL A 54 -11.26 -7.20 0.00
CA VAL A 54 -12.19 -7.80 0.97
C VAL A 54 -13.49 -6.99 1.05
N ILE A 55 -13.42 -5.67 1.21
CA ILE A 55 -14.64 -4.84 1.26
C ILE A 55 -15.37 -4.85 -0.08
N GLY A 56 -14.67 -4.89 -1.22
CA GLY A 56 -15.26 -5.01 -2.55
C GLY A 56 -16.07 -6.30 -2.72
N PHE A 57 -15.58 -7.42 -2.17
CA PHE A 57 -16.29 -8.70 -2.18
C PHE A 57 -17.63 -8.65 -1.42
N THR A 58 -17.75 -7.80 -0.40
CA THR A 58 -19.02 -7.68 0.35
C THR A 58 -20.14 -7.00 -0.45
N ILE A 59 -19.82 -6.29 -1.54
CA ILE A 59 -20.75 -5.40 -2.24
C ILE A 59 -21.88 -6.15 -2.98
N PRO A 60 -21.63 -7.21 -3.77
CA PRO A 60 -22.69 -7.92 -4.50
C PRO A 60 -23.77 -8.51 -3.58
N GLN A 61 -23.42 -8.84 -2.33
CA GLN A 61 -24.29 -9.47 -1.34
C GLN A 61 -24.30 -8.69 -0.01
N LEU A 62 -24.41 -7.37 -0.09
CA LEU A 62 -24.38 -6.44 1.06
C LEU A 62 -25.31 -6.80 2.22
N ARG A 63 -26.51 -7.34 1.93
CA ARG A 63 -27.47 -7.74 2.99
C ARG A 63 -26.92 -8.84 3.89
N GLN A 64 -26.18 -9.78 3.33
CA GLN A 64 -25.59 -10.91 4.07
C GLN A 64 -24.28 -10.51 4.76
N PHE A 65 -23.47 -9.68 4.10
CA PHE A 65 -22.13 -9.31 4.56
C PHE A 65 -22.05 -7.93 5.22
N ILE A 66 -23.17 -7.35 5.66
CA ILE A 66 -23.21 -5.98 6.20
C ILE A 66 -22.26 -5.81 7.40
N SER A 67 -22.19 -6.80 8.30
CA SER A 67 -21.30 -6.76 9.46
C SER A 67 -19.83 -6.72 9.04
N VAL A 68 -19.46 -7.49 8.01
CA VAL A 68 -18.09 -7.52 7.46
C VAL A 68 -17.78 -6.20 6.77
N HIS A 69 -18.72 -5.67 5.97
CA HIS A 69 -18.57 -4.38 5.28
C HIS A 69 -18.31 -3.24 6.28
N LEU A 70 -19.09 -3.18 7.36
CA LEU A 70 -18.93 -2.17 8.41
C LEU A 70 -17.61 -2.33 9.17
N PHE A 71 -17.27 -3.57 9.56
CA PHE A 71 -16.03 -3.84 10.29
C PHE A 71 -14.79 -3.49 9.45
N VAL A 72 -14.70 -3.99 8.22
CA VAL A 72 -13.57 -3.73 7.33
C VAL A 72 -13.55 -2.26 6.91
N GLY A 73 -14.72 -1.64 6.69
CA GLY A 73 -14.85 -0.20 6.44
C GLY A 73 -14.27 0.64 7.57
N PHE A 74 -14.55 0.27 8.82
CA PHE A 74 -13.97 0.94 9.98
C PHE A 74 -12.46 0.67 10.11
N LEU A 75 -12.02 -0.59 9.90
CA LEU A 75 -10.61 -0.98 9.94
C LEU A 75 -9.76 -0.19 8.93
N LEU A 76 -10.32 0.14 7.76
CA LEU A 76 -9.63 0.90 6.72
C LEU A 76 -9.23 2.33 7.15
N PHE A 77 -9.86 2.93 8.16
CA PHE A 77 -9.55 4.31 8.59
C PHE A 77 -8.05 4.51 8.88
N GLY A 78 -7.45 3.60 9.64
CA GLY A 78 -6.04 3.68 10.03
C GLY A 78 -5.10 3.62 8.81
N PRO A 79 -5.12 2.55 8.00
CA PRO A 79 -4.30 2.43 6.81
C PRO A 79 -4.55 3.55 5.78
N VAL A 80 -5.79 4.00 5.58
CA VAL A 80 -6.10 5.11 4.67
C VAL A 80 -5.47 6.41 5.18
N ALA A 81 -5.66 6.74 6.46
CA ALA A 81 -5.04 7.91 7.06
C ALA A 81 -3.52 7.87 6.97
N LEU A 82 -2.91 6.71 7.21
CA LEU A 82 -1.47 6.51 7.09
C LEU A 82 -0.97 6.70 5.65
N LYS A 83 -1.70 6.19 4.66
CA LYS A 83 -1.39 6.38 3.24
C LYS A 83 -1.49 7.85 2.83
N MET A 84 -2.55 8.53 3.26
CA MET A 84 -2.73 9.96 3.00
C MET A 84 -1.65 10.80 3.68
N ALA A 85 -1.31 10.51 4.94
CA ALA A 85 -0.28 11.22 5.67
C ALA A 85 1.12 11.04 5.05
N SER A 86 1.51 9.80 4.72
CA SER A 86 2.83 9.51 4.13
C SER A 86 3.00 10.10 2.71
N THR A 87 1.96 10.04 1.88
CA THR A 87 1.98 10.63 0.54
C THR A 87 1.89 12.16 0.58
N GLY A 88 1.03 12.71 1.46
CA GLY A 88 0.91 14.14 1.71
C GLY A 88 2.19 14.74 2.29
N TYR A 89 2.86 14.04 3.20
CA TYR A 89 4.16 14.44 3.74
C TYR A 89 5.21 14.53 2.63
N ARG A 90 5.34 13.49 1.79
CA ARG A 90 6.24 13.52 0.62
C ARG A 90 5.93 14.69 -0.31
N PHE A 91 4.65 14.92 -0.61
CA PHE A 91 4.20 16.03 -1.44
C PHE A 91 4.61 17.38 -0.83
N LEU A 92 4.32 17.60 0.45
CA LEU A 92 4.64 18.84 1.16
C LEU A 92 6.15 19.08 1.20
N ARG A 93 6.97 18.06 1.51
CA ARG A 93 8.43 18.16 1.52
C ARG A 93 9.01 18.49 0.16
N TYR A 94 8.41 17.98 -0.91
CA TYR A 94 8.81 18.31 -2.28
C TYR A 94 8.55 19.79 -2.62
N TYR A 95 7.35 20.32 -2.31
CA TYR A 95 6.98 21.72 -2.62
C TYR A 95 7.60 22.75 -1.67
N THR A 96 7.91 22.36 -0.43
CA THR A 96 8.63 23.21 0.53
C THR A 96 10.15 23.24 0.29
N GLY A 97 10.64 22.57 -0.76
CA GLY A 97 12.01 22.73 -1.22
C GLY A 97 13.03 21.77 -0.60
N ASN A 98 12.61 20.72 0.11
CA ASN A 98 13.56 19.79 0.73
C ASN A 98 14.42 19.08 -0.34
N LEU A 99 15.74 19.23 -0.24
CA LEU A 99 16.71 18.74 -1.23
C LEU A 99 16.67 17.22 -1.44
N GLU A 100 16.51 16.43 -0.37
CA GLU A 100 16.45 14.97 -0.47
C GLU A 100 15.21 14.51 -1.23
N TYR A 101 14.04 15.12 -0.92
CA TYR A 101 12.79 14.81 -1.60
C TYR A 101 12.76 15.31 -3.05
N ARG A 102 13.41 16.44 -3.35
CA ARG A 102 13.53 16.95 -4.72
C ARG A 102 14.47 16.12 -5.60
N ARG A 103 15.55 15.59 -5.03
CA ARG A 103 16.49 14.68 -5.74
C ARG A 103 15.81 13.40 -6.23
N LYS A 104 14.79 12.91 -5.53
CA LYS A 104 13.95 11.78 -5.99
C LYS A 104 13.03 12.12 -7.18
N GLY A 105 12.94 13.38 -7.58
CA GLY A 105 12.16 13.83 -8.72
C GLY A 105 10.69 14.16 -8.40
N PRO A 106 10.00 14.85 -9.32
CA PRO A 106 8.60 15.23 -9.14
C PRO A 106 7.68 14.00 -9.05
N PRO A 107 6.58 14.09 -8.28
CA PRO A 107 5.48 13.13 -8.41
C PRO A 107 4.95 13.12 -9.85
N GLU A 108 4.60 11.94 -10.38
CA GLU A 108 4.07 11.86 -11.76
C GLU A 108 2.83 12.75 -11.95
N LEU A 109 2.84 13.56 -13.03
CA LEU A 109 1.88 14.64 -13.23
C LEU A 109 0.42 14.15 -13.31
N VAL A 110 0.17 13.05 -14.01
CA VAL A 110 -1.19 12.48 -14.15
C VAL A 110 -1.72 12.01 -12.79
N LEU A 111 -0.88 11.30 -12.04
CA LEU A 111 -1.22 10.83 -10.69
C LEU A 111 -1.37 11.99 -9.68
N ARG A 112 -0.66 13.09 -9.92
CA ARG A 112 -0.76 14.32 -9.12
C ARG A 112 -2.10 15.05 -9.30
N LEU A 113 -2.73 14.95 -10.47
CA LEU A 113 -4.05 15.52 -10.71
C LEU A 113 -5.17 14.62 -10.19
N ILE A 114 -5.02 13.30 -10.35
CA ILE A 114 -6.01 12.31 -9.88
C ILE A 114 -5.97 12.17 -8.35
N GLY A 115 -4.79 12.28 -7.71
CA GLY A 115 -4.61 12.09 -6.28
C GLY A 115 -5.57 12.90 -5.39
N PRO A 116 -5.72 14.22 -5.58
CA PRO A 116 -6.69 15.03 -4.83
C PRO A 116 -8.14 14.56 -4.99
N LEU A 117 -8.54 14.12 -6.19
CA LEU A 117 -9.89 13.61 -6.44
C LEU A 117 -10.12 12.28 -5.71
N VAL A 118 -9.11 11.40 -5.69
CA VAL A 118 -9.15 10.15 -4.91
C VAL A 118 -9.26 10.45 -3.42
N VAL A 119 -8.47 11.39 -2.90
CA VAL A 119 -8.54 11.80 -1.49
C VAL A 119 -9.93 12.33 -1.15
N LEU A 120 -10.44 13.28 -1.93
CA LEU A 120 -11.74 13.89 -1.71
C LEU A 120 -12.86 12.85 -1.71
N THR A 121 -12.93 12.03 -2.76
CA THR A 121 -13.96 10.99 -2.85
C THR A 121 -13.83 9.94 -1.75
N THR A 122 -12.60 9.59 -1.32
CA THR A 122 -12.38 8.69 -0.18
C THR A 122 -12.96 9.29 1.10
N VAL A 123 -12.69 10.57 1.37
CA VAL A 123 -13.22 11.28 2.54
C VAL A 123 -14.74 11.29 2.52
N VAL A 124 -15.37 11.57 1.38
CA VAL A 124 -16.84 11.60 1.27
C VAL A 124 -17.46 10.22 1.49
N VAL A 125 -16.88 9.15 0.93
CA VAL A 125 -17.36 7.77 1.15
C VAL A 125 -17.24 7.38 2.63
N PHE A 126 -16.11 7.68 3.26
CA PHE A 126 -15.89 7.36 4.68
C PHE A 126 -16.81 8.18 5.60
N ALA A 127 -16.92 9.49 5.37
CA ALA A 127 -17.77 10.36 6.16
C ALA A 127 -19.24 9.95 6.06
N SER A 128 -19.74 9.72 4.85
CA SER A 128 -21.12 9.24 4.64
C SER A 128 -21.35 7.85 5.26
N GLY A 129 -20.36 6.96 5.21
CA GLY A 129 -20.42 5.64 5.86
C GLY A 129 -20.49 5.73 7.39
N VAL A 130 -19.71 6.62 8.00
CA VAL A 130 -19.78 6.91 9.44
C VAL A 130 -21.13 7.49 9.81
N VAL A 131 -21.66 8.45 9.05
CA VAL A 131 -22.99 9.00 9.32
C VAL A 131 -24.05 7.90 9.23
N LEU A 132 -23.98 7.01 8.24
CA LEU A 132 -24.90 5.88 8.12
C LEU A 132 -24.83 4.88 9.28
N LEU A 133 -23.69 4.76 9.96
CA LEU A 133 -23.54 3.94 11.14
C LEU A 133 -24.34 4.49 12.33
N PHE A 134 -24.47 5.81 12.42
CA PHE A 134 -25.15 6.51 13.52
C PHE A 134 -26.54 7.05 13.16
N ALA A 135 -26.90 7.09 11.88
CA ALA A 135 -28.17 7.62 11.41
C ALA A 135 -29.34 6.71 11.81
N GLY A 136 -30.34 7.29 12.48
CA GLY A 136 -31.62 6.62 12.75
C GLY A 136 -32.46 6.43 11.47
N PRO A 137 -33.53 5.63 11.52
CA PRO A 137 -34.32 5.22 10.35
C PRO A 137 -34.82 6.39 9.48
N ASN A 138 -35.22 7.51 10.11
CA ASN A 138 -35.87 8.63 9.43
C ASN A 138 -34.92 9.54 8.63
N HIS A 139 -33.61 9.42 8.82
CA HIS A 139 -32.62 10.31 8.18
C HIS A 139 -31.65 9.57 7.28
N ARG A 140 -31.82 8.25 7.10
CA ARG A 140 -30.82 7.39 6.46
C ARG A 140 -30.73 7.57 4.94
N ASP A 141 -31.84 7.85 4.28
CA ASP A 141 -31.93 7.79 2.81
C ASP A 141 -31.02 8.78 2.07
N PRO A 142 -30.93 10.07 2.45
CA PRO A 142 -30.02 11.02 1.79
C PRO A 142 -28.55 10.60 1.93
N TRP A 143 -28.15 10.12 3.11
CA TRP A 143 -26.79 9.65 3.37
C TRP A 143 -26.49 8.36 2.62
N LEU A 144 -27.49 7.49 2.45
CA LEU A 144 -27.35 6.25 1.70
C LEU A 144 -27.18 6.53 0.21
N MET A 145 -27.91 7.50 -0.34
CA MET A 145 -27.71 7.98 -1.70
C MET A 145 -26.32 8.60 -1.87
N LEU A 146 -25.91 9.49 -0.96
CA LEU A 146 -24.59 10.12 -0.99
C LEU A 146 -23.47 9.09 -0.92
N HIS A 147 -23.57 8.11 -0.03
CA HIS A 147 -22.59 7.04 0.10
C HIS A 147 -22.46 6.21 -1.17
N LYS A 148 -23.58 5.84 -1.81
CA LYS A 148 -23.58 5.11 -3.09
C LYS A 148 -22.98 5.92 -4.23
N VAL A 149 -23.41 7.17 -4.40
CA VAL A 149 -22.92 8.03 -5.49
C VAL A 149 -21.43 8.32 -5.32
N SER A 150 -21.02 8.68 -4.10
CA SER A 150 -19.60 8.89 -3.81
C SER A 150 -18.79 7.61 -3.96
N PHE A 151 -19.33 6.44 -3.62
CA PHE A 151 -18.68 5.15 -3.84
C PHE A 151 -18.43 4.89 -5.34
N ILE A 152 -19.40 5.16 -6.21
CA ILE A 152 -19.23 5.00 -7.66
C ILE A 152 -18.14 5.95 -8.18
N ALA A 153 -18.19 7.23 -7.80
CA ALA A 153 -17.16 8.20 -8.19
C ALA A 153 -15.78 7.78 -7.68
N TRP A 154 -15.70 7.36 -6.42
CA TRP A 154 -14.49 6.85 -5.80
C TRP A 154 -13.94 5.62 -6.55
N LEU A 155 -14.80 4.67 -6.92
CA LEU A 155 -14.40 3.46 -7.63
C LEU A 155 -13.74 3.79 -8.97
N VAL A 156 -14.29 4.76 -9.70
CA VAL A 156 -13.71 5.24 -10.97
C VAL A 156 -12.34 5.87 -10.73
N PHE A 157 -12.22 6.84 -9.83
CA PHE A 157 -10.94 7.53 -9.60
C PHE A 157 -9.90 6.62 -8.97
N MET A 158 -10.28 5.79 -7.99
CA MET A 158 -9.39 4.82 -7.37
C MET A 158 -8.95 3.76 -8.37
N GLY A 159 -9.86 3.25 -9.19
CA GLY A 159 -9.54 2.32 -10.27
C GLY A 159 -8.51 2.91 -11.23
N LEU A 160 -8.76 4.11 -11.75
CA LEU A 160 -7.80 4.83 -12.61
C LEU A 160 -6.46 5.09 -11.91
N HIS A 161 -6.48 5.44 -10.63
CA HIS A 161 -5.28 5.68 -9.83
C HIS A 161 -4.44 4.40 -9.68
N VAL A 162 -5.06 3.29 -9.31
CA VAL A 162 -4.39 1.98 -9.18
C VAL A 162 -3.88 1.50 -10.54
N LEU A 163 -4.69 1.59 -11.59
CA LEU A 163 -4.28 1.24 -12.97
C LEU A 163 -3.11 2.09 -13.44
N GLY A 164 -3.12 3.40 -13.16
CA GLY A 164 -2.00 4.29 -13.47
C GLY A 164 -0.70 3.92 -12.75
N HIS A 165 -0.80 3.27 -11.59
CA HIS A 165 0.35 2.73 -10.88
C HIS A 165 0.81 1.34 -11.37
N LEU A 166 -0.01 0.59 -12.11
CA LEU A 166 0.33 -0.76 -12.57
C LEU A 166 1.64 -0.85 -13.37
N PRO A 167 1.98 0.06 -14.31
CA PRO A 167 3.25 -0.02 -15.03
C PRO A 167 4.48 0.19 -14.14
N ALA A 168 4.36 1.03 -13.09
CA ALA A 168 5.43 1.21 -12.11
C ALA A 168 5.59 -0.05 -11.24
N VAL A 169 4.47 -0.63 -10.84
CA VAL A 169 4.37 -1.88 -10.08
C VAL A 169 4.93 -3.06 -10.88
N ALA A 170 4.52 -3.23 -12.15
CA ALA A 170 5.01 -4.29 -13.04
C ALA A 170 6.51 -4.20 -13.33
N ARG A 171 7.05 -2.98 -13.49
CA ARG A 171 8.49 -2.74 -13.60
C ARG A 171 9.23 -3.12 -12.32
N ALA A 172 8.68 -2.82 -11.15
CA ALA A 172 9.24 -3.24 -9.87
C ALA A 172 9.21 -4.78 -9.68
N PHE A 173 8.29 -5.47 -10.37
CA PHE A 173 8.22 -6.94 -10.40
C PHE A 173 9.04 -7.60 -11.51
N GLY A 174 9.78 -6.82 -12.28
CA GLY A 174 10.64 -7.34 -13.33
C GLY A 174 9.88 -7.95 -14.52
N VAL A 175 8.60 -7.60 -14.70
CA VAL A 175 7.81 -8.02 -15.87
C VAL A 175 8.28 -7.20 -17.08
N GLY A 176 9.28 -7.73 -17.79
CA GLY A 176 9.90 -7.13 -18.98
C GLY A 176 11.36 -7.57 -19.15
N ARG A 177 11.89 -7.50 -20.39
CA ARG A 177 13.22 -8.03 -20.78
C ARG A 177 14.41 -7.50 -19.95
N ARG A 178 14.26 -6.34 -19.29
CA ARG A 178 15.25 -5.73 -18.36
C ARG A 178 15.07 -6.13 -16.89
N GLY A 179 13.89 -6.59 -16.50
CA GLY A 179 13.59 -7.06 -15.15
C GLY A 179 14.23 -8.40 -14.81
N ALA A 180 14.36 -9.27 -15.82
CA ALA A 180 15.05 -10.55 -15.70
C ALA A 180 16.54 -10.39 -15.35
N GLU A 181 17.22 -9.40 -15.93
CA GLU A 181 18.63 -9.10 -15.61
C GLU A 181 18.81 -8.51 -14.21
N GLN A 182 17.83 -7.73 -13.73
CA GLN A 182 17.88 -7.09 -12.41
C GLN A 182 17.51 -8.06 -11.28
N LEU A 183 16.64 -9.04 -11.55
CA LEU A 183 16.31 -10.15 -10.66
C LEU A 183 17.44 -11.19 -10.56
N ALA A 184 18.27 -11.33 -11.60
CA ALA A 184 19.45 -12.20 -11.57
C ALA A 184 20.57 -11.69 -10.63
N GLY A 185 20.55 -10.40 -10.28
CA GLY A 185 21.52 -9.77 -9.38
C GLY A 185 21.02 -9.42 -7.97
N ALA A 186 19.71 -9.56 -7.69
CA ALA A 186 19.12 -9.20 -6.40
C ALA A 186 18.89 -10.45 -5.53
N ALA A 187 19.60 -10.53 -4.39
CA ALA A 187 19.44 -11.62 -3.44
C ALA A 187 17.97 -11.74 -2.96
N PRO A 188 17.45 -12.97 -2.78
CA PRO A 188 16.03 -13.23 -2.58
C PRO A 188 15.61 -13.02 -1.13
N GLY A 189 14.48 -12.36 -0.91
CA GLY A 189 13.79 -12.51 0.38
C GLY A 189 12.83 -11.40 0.73
N THR A 190 11.63 -11.79 1.13
CA THR A 190 10.61 -10.96 1.79
C THR A 190 9.67 -10.22 0.85
N LEU A 191 10.13 -9.26 0.03
CA LEU A 191 9.19 -8.43 -0.75
C LEU A 191 8.45 -9.23 -1.83
N GLY A 192 9.17 -10.00 -2.65
CA GLY A 192 8.56 -10.89 -3.65
C GLY A 192 7.65 -11.97 -3.03
N ARG A 193 7.95 -12.40 -1.79
CA ARG A 193 7.14 -13.37 -1.05
C ARG A 193 5.83 -12.75 -0.57
N TRP A 194 5.85 -11.51 -0.06
CA TRP A 194 4.63 -10.79 0.33
C TRP A 194 3.75 -10.47 -0.87
N ILE A 195 4.33 -10.13 -2.02
CA ILE A 195 3.56 -9.90 -3.24
C ILE A 195 2.97 -11.19 -3.82
N ALA A 196 3.70 -12.30 -3.78
CA ALA A 196 3.15 -13.59 -4.16
C ALA A 196 1.98 -14.00 -3.22
N ILE A 197 2.10 -13.73 -1.92
CA ILE A 197 1.04 -14.00 -0.93
C ILE A 197 -0.16 -13.09 -1.17
N VAL A 198 0.03 -11.77 -1.33
CA VAL A 198 -1.07 -10.82 -1.59
C VAL A 198 -1.73 -11.11 -2.94
N GLY A 199 -0.95 -11.43 -3.97
CA GLY A 199 -1.47 -11.82 -5.29
C GLY A 199 -2.27 -13.13 -5.24
N ALA A 200 -1.78 -14.14 -4.51
CA ALA A 200 -2.50 -15.39 -4.31
C ALA A 200 -3.79 -15.21 -3.49
N LEU A 201 -3.78 -14.33 -2.47
CA LEU A 201 -4.97 -14.01 -1.67
C LEU A 201 -6.02 -13.23 -2.48
N VAL A 202 -5.58 -12.27 -3.31
CA VAL A 202 -6.49 -11.53 -4.21
C VAL A 202 -7.06 -12.46 -5.27
N ALA A 203 -6.25 -13.33 -5.87
CA ALA A 203 -6.72 -14.31 -6.85
C ALA A 203 -7.69 -15.34 -6.23
N GLY A 204 -7.41 -15.81 -5.01
CA GLY A 204 -8.28 -16.74 -4.28
C GLY A 204 -9.58 -16.12 -3.74
N ALA A 205 -9.66 -14.80 -3.61
CA ALA A 205 -10.90 -14.11 -3.26
C ALA A 205 -11.80 -13.84 -4.47
N VAL A 206 -11.27 -14.02 -5.69
CA VAL A 206 -11.96 -13.80 -6.97
C VAL A 206 -12.44 -15.12 -7.60
N LEU A 207 -11.88 -16.26 -7.18
CA LEU A 207 -12.27 -17.61 -7.61
C LEU A 207 -13.26 -18.24 -6.62
#